data_AF-A0A833VTL6-F1
#
_entry.id   AF-A0A833VTL6-F1
#
_cell.length_a   1.000
_cell.length_b   1.000
_cell.length_c   1.000
_cell.angle_alpha   90.00
_cell.angle_beta   90.00
_cell.angle_gamma   90.00
#
_symmetry.space_group_name_H-M   'P 1'
#
loop_
_entity.id
_entity.type
_entity.pdbx_description
1 polymer ?
#
loop_
_entity_poly.entity_id
_entity_poly.type
_entity_poly.pdbx_seq_one_letter_code
_entity_poly.pdbx_strand_id
1 'polypeptide(L)'
;MSYLTTTLILLVSFVGFSAVFAEDPYHFFTWRVSYGTISPLGKPQKVIMINNQFPGPVINCSSNNNIVINVFNNLDEPFLFTWNGIQHRKNSWMDGMPGTNCPILPGKNWTYHWQPKDQVGSYFYFPSIGMQKAAGGFGPMRIHSRNLIPVPYFPAAEEFDVVVHDWYADGHKELQKILDGGRAITRPDAVLMNGKTGDEDDLKPMFNVEAGKTYIFRVCNVGLKASLNFRIQSHNMTLVEMEGSHTVQNTYNSIDVHVGQCFTVMVDANQDPSDYFVVASTRFLKEVQTATGIMRYKGSKGRPASSVLPGAPSGWAWSLNQWRSFRWNLTASAARPNPQGSFHYGQINITRTIKLVNLRVVVGGKVRYALNGVSHTDPDTPLKLAEYFNVSKVFEYNLIGDEPPKNTEAGKIAPNVLSAEFRTFIEIVFENPEKSIQVYHLDGYSFFPAGMGPGKWTPESRKTYNNLDTVSRHTVQVYQNSWTAILLTFDNAGMWNLRSGSWDRNYLGQQLYISVVSPARSLRDEYNMPEISMRCGKVVGLPMPPSYSPV
;
A
#
# COMPACT_ATOMS: atom_id res chain seq x y z
N MET A 1 19.95 -41.23 -44.94
CA MET A 1 20.30 -40.29 -43.85
C MET A 1 21.13 -41.04 -42.84
N SER A 2 22.37 -40.61 -42.61
CA SER A 2 23.38 -41.37 -41.88
C SER A 2 23.12 -41.31 -40.37
N TYR A 3 23.54 -42.34 -39.64
CA TYR A 3 23.50 -42.36 -38.16
C TYR A 3 24.07 -41.06 -37.57
N LEU A 4 25.12 -40.50 -38.19
CA LEU A 4 25.75 -39.24 -37.81
C LEU A 4 24.78 -38.04 -37.85
N THR A 5 23.87 -37.98 -38.83
CA THR A 5 22.88 -36.88 -38.92
C THR A 5 21.85 -36.99 -37.79
N THR A 6 21.41 -38.22 -37.48
CA THR A 6 20.48 -38.48 -36.39
C THR A 6 21.10 -38.21 -35.02
N THR A 7 22.35 -38.61 -34.80
CA THR A 7 23.10 -38.35 -33.56
C THR A 7 23.34 -36.85 -33.36
N LEU A 8 23.70 -36.12 -34.43
CA LEU A 8 23.89 -34.66 -34.36
C LEU A 8 22.58 -33.93 -34.05
N ILE A 9 21.46 -34.33 -34.68
CA ILE A 9 20.14 -33.76 -34.38
C ILE A 9 19.75 -34.05 -32.93
N LEU A 10 19.96 -35.28 -32.43
CA LEU A 10 19.69 -35.63 -31.03
C LEU A 10 20.56 -34.83 -30.06
N LEU A 11 21.85 -34.63 -30.35
CA LEU A 11 22.76 -33.82 -29.52
C LEU A 11 22.36 -32.34 -29.52
N VAL A 12 22.00 -31.77 -30.67
CA VAL A 12 21.52 -30.39 -30.79
C VAL A 12 20.16 -30.23 -30.09
N SER A 13 19.30 -31.24 -30.17
CA SER A 13 18.04 -31.27 -29.42
C SER A 13 18.30 -31.32 -27.91
N PHE A 14 19.21 -32.18 -27.45
CA PHE A 14 19.55 -32.34 -26.03
C PHE A 14 20.21 -31.08 -25.46
N VAL A 15 21.12 -30.44 -26.20
CA VAL A 15 21.71 -29.14 -25.85
C VAL A 15 20.65 -28.03 -25.88
N GLY A 16 19.73 -28.06 -26.85
CA GLY A 16 18.60 -27.14 -26.94
C GLY A 16 17.65 -27.22 -25.73
N PHE A 17 17.31 -28.43 -25.26
CA PHE A 17 16.50 -28.63 -24.05
C PHE A 17 17.24 -28.23 -22.76
N SER A 18 18.58 -28.29 -22.75
CA SER A 18 19.40 -27.92 -21.57
C SER A 18 19.53 -26.41 -21.37
N ALA A 19 19.23 -25.59 -22.40
CA ALA A 19 19.43 -24.14 -22.39
C ALA A 19 18.13 -23.32 -22.18
N VAL A 20 16.97 -23.98 -22.10
CA VAL A 20 15.69 -23.28 -21.86
C VAL A 20 15.44 -23.18 -20.36
N PHE A 21 15.90 -22.09 -19.75
CA PHE A 21 15.39 -21.67 -18.45
C PHE A 21 13.97 -21.10 -18.65
N ALA A 22 12.94 -21.90 -18.38
CA ALA A 22 11.53 -21.53 -18.51
C ALA A 22 11.02 -20.61 -17.36
N GLU A 23 11.92 -19.91 -16.68
CA GLU A 23 11.62 -19.12 -15.50
C GLU A 23 11.60 -17.62 -15.82
N ASP A 24 10.79 -16.87 -15.07
CA ASP A 24 10.71 -15.42 -15.20
C ASP A 24 12.01 -14.72 -14.72
N PRO A 25 12.37 -13.55 -15.28
CA PRO A 25 13.58 -12.81 -14.91
C PRO A 25 13.65 -12.47 -13.41
N TYR A 26 14.86 -12.54 -12.87
CA TYR A 26 15.18 -12.15 -11.49
C TYR A 26 15.78 -10.75 -11.42
N HIS A 27 15.32 -9.96 -10.45
CA HIS A 27 15.86 -8.65 -10.10
C HIS A 27 16.37 -8.68 -8.67
N PHE A 28 17.68 -8.47 -8.54
CA PHE A 28 18.37 -8.50 -7.25
C PHE A 28 18.65 -7.09 -6.77
N PHE A 29 18.30 -6.81 -5.51
CA PHE A 29 18.59 -5.56 -4.84
C PHE A 29 19.35 -5.84 -3.55
N THR A 30 20.35 -5.01 -3.26
CA THR A 30 21.02 -4.98 -1.96
C THR A 30 20.78 -3.63 -1.32
N TRP A 31 20.09 -3.64 -0.18
CA TRP A 31 19.69 -2.44 0.53
C TRP A 31 20.41 -2.36 1.87
N ARG A 32 21.16 -1.28 2.08
CA ARG A 32 21.74 -0.90 3.36
C ARG A 32 20.84 0.15 3.99
N VAL A 33 20.13 -0.24 5.05
CA VAL A 33 19.21 0.64 5.76
C VAL A 33 19.97 1.28 6.91
N SER A 34 20.12 2.60 6.89
CA SER A 34 20.92 3.33 7.89
C SER A 34 20.29 4.68 8.21
N TYR A 35 20.70 5.26 9.33
CA TYR A 35 20.33 6.62 9.65
C TYR A 35 21.14 7.63 8.83
N GLY A 36 20.46 8.62 8.29
CA GLY A 36 21.06 9.82 7.71
C GLY A 36 20.44 11.09 8.31
N THR A 37 20.83 12.25 7.78
CA THR A 37 20.32 13.55 8.22
C THR A 37 19.86 14.36 7.02
N ILE A 38 18.67 14.94 7.12
CA ILE A 38 18.10 15.88 6.14
C ILE A 38 17.53 17.10 6.88
N SER A 39 17.29 18.19 6.17
CA SER A 39 16.71 19.42 6.76
C SER A 39 15.52 19.96 5.95
N PRO A 40 14.41 19.21 5.78
CA PRO A 40 13.30 19.65 4.92
C PRO A 40 12.66 20.96 5.37
N LEU A 41 12.70 21.25 6.68
CA LEU A 41 12.17 22.48 7.30
C LEU A 41 13.29 23.38 7.84
N GLY A 42 14.48 23.32 7.25
CA GLY A 42 15.65 24.10 7.66
C GLY A 42 16.34 23.63 8.96
N LYS A 43 15.79 22.63 9.65
CA LYS A 43 16.38 22.01 10.85
C LYS A 43 16.84 20.58 10.56
N PRO A 44 18.08 20.20 10.94
CA PRO A 44 18.57 18.83 10.81
C PRO A 44 17.70 17.83 11.57
N GLN A 45 17.25 16.80 10.87
CA GLN A 45 16.45 15.71 11.41
C GLN A 45 17.02 14.37 10.96
N LYS A 46 17.07 13.41 11.89
CA LYS A 46 17.53 12.04 11.63
C LYS A 46 16.44 11.27 10.89
N VAL A 47 16.80 10.64 9.77
CA VAL A 47 15.89 9.88 8.89
C VAL A 47 16.44 8.52 8.53
N ILE A 48 15.57 7.59 8.17
CA ILE A 48 15.93 6.27 7.65
C ILE A 48 16.16 6.39 6.15
N MET A 49 17.37 6.06 5.71
CA MET A 49 17.79 6.05 4.31
C MET A 49 18.07 4.63 3.83
N ILE A 50 17.86 4.41 2.54
CA ILE A 50 18.22 3.16 1.86
C ILE A 50 19.31 3.49 0.86
N ASN A 51 20.50 2.90 1.03
CA ASN A 51 21.67 3.19 0.19
C ASN A 51 21.96 4.70 0.09
N ASN A 52 21.85 5.41 1.23
CA ASN A 52 22.01 6.87 1.35
C ASN A 52 20.99 7.71 0.55
N GLN A 53 19.83 7.14 0.18
CA GLN A 53 18.77 7.85 -0.53
C GLN A 53 17.56 8.12 0.38
N PHE A 54 16.97 9.30 0.21
CA PHE A 54 15.68 9.70 0.76
C PHE A 54 14.92 10.57 -0.27
N PRO A 55 13.70 10.20 -0.69
CA PRO A 55 13.05 8.90 -0.50
C PRO A 55 13.92 7.72 -0.98
N GLY A 56 13.54 6.51 -0.60
CA GLY A 56 14.24 5.27 -0.98
C GLY A 56 14.24 5.01 -2.49
N PRO A 57 15.13 4.12 -2.98
CA PRO A 57 15.26 3.81 -4.40
C PRO A 57 13.99 3.20 -4.99
N VAL A 58 13.74 3.49 -6.27
CA VAL A 58 12.63 2.90 -7.02
C VAL A 58 12.85 1.40 -7.22
N ILE A 59 11.86 0.57 -6.91
CA ILE A 59 11.81 -0.79 -7.48
C ILE A 59 11.12 -0.70 -8.83
N ASN A 60 11.86 -0.90 -9.90
CA ASN A 60 11.32 -0.92 -11.26
C ASN A 60 11.40 -2.36 -11.81
N CYS A 61 10.24 -2.96 -12.06
CA CYS A 61 10.14 -4.31 -12.60
C CYS A 61 8.92 -4.47 -13.51
N SER A 62 8.80 -5.62 -14.15
CA SER A 62 7.62 -6.03 -14.91
C SER A 62 6.83 -7.10 -14.16
N SER A 63 5.56 -7.26 -14.54
CA SER A 63 4.71 -8.32 -14.02
C SER A 63 5.38 -9.69 -14.20
N ASN A 64 5.22 -10.53 -13.18
CA ASN A 64 5.90 -11.81 -12.99
C ASN A 64 7.43 -11.78 -12.85
N ASN A 65 8.13 -10.65 -12.74
CA ASN A 65 9.55 -10.73 -12.36
C ASN A 65 9.74 -11.23 -10.92
N ASN A 66 10.76 -12.05 -10.68
CA ASN A 66 11.17 -12.48 -9.35
C ASN A 66 11.98 -11.37 -8.68
N ILE A 67 11.49 -10.83 -7.56
CA ILE A 67 12.11 -9.72 -6.85
C ILE A 67 12.80 -10.26 -5.59
N VAL A 68 14.12 -10.09 -5.52
CA VAL A 68 14.96 -10.57 -4.42
C VAL A 68 15.69 -9.39 -3.80
N ILE A 69 15.33 -9.03 -2.57
CA ILE A 69 15.84 -7.83 -1.88
C ILE A 69 16.52 -8.27 -0.60
N ASN A 70 17.85 -8.19 -0.57
CA ASN A 70 18.64 -8.44 0.63
C ASN A 70 18.80 -7.14 1.43
N VAL A 71 18.17 -7.08 2.59
CA VAL A 71 18.11 -5.91 3.47
C VAL A 71 19.08 -6.08 4.62
N PHE A 72 20.11 -5.25 4.67
CA PHE A 72 21.03 -5.12 5.80
C PHE A 72 20.51 -4.03 6.74
N ASN A 73 20.20 -4.41 7.98
CA ASN A 73 19.79 -3.47 9.00
C ASN A 73 21.02 -2.87 9.70
N ASN A 74 21.39 -1.65 9.32
CA ASN A 74 22.45 -0.87 9.95
C ASN A 74 21.89 0.18 10.94
N LEU A 75 20.62 0.08 11.33
CA LEU A 75 20.02 0.90 12.38
C LEU A 75 20.40 0.37 13.77
N ASP A 76 20.11 1.17 14.79
CA ASP A 76 20.24 0.80 16.20
C ASP A 76 18.98 0.13 16.78
N GLU A 77 18.04 -0.26 15.91
CA GLU A 77 16.73 -0.83 16.29
C GLU A 77 16.26 -1.90 15.29
N PRO A 78 15.33 -2.80 15.69
CA PRO A 78 14.77 -3.80 14.80
C PRO A 78 14.03 -3.19 13.61
N PHE A 79 14.02 -3.88 12.47
CA PHE A 79 13.52 -3.32 11.22
C PHE A 79 12.76 -4.34 10.37
N LEU A 80 11.73 -3.88 9.65
CA LEU A 80 10.98 -4.66 8.64
C LEU A 80 10.49 -3.71 7.55
N PHE A 81 10.43 -4.21 6.32
CA PHE A 81 9.68 -3.60 5.22
C PHE A 81 8.37 -4.34 4.97
N THR A 82 7.32 -3.59 4.69
CA THR A 82 6.11 -4.08 4.01
C THR A 82 5.97 -3.46 2.62
N TRP A 83 5.23 -4.13 1.74
CA TRP A 83 5.12 -3.84 0.31
C TRP A 83 3.67 -3.45 -0.01
N ASN A 84 3.33 -2.18 0.20
CA ASN A 84 1.95 -1.70 0.19
C ASN A 84 1.24 -2.04 -1.14
N GLY A 85 0.27 -2.94 -1.06
CA GLY A 85 -0.54 -3.36 -2.20
C GLY A 85 -0.01 -4.56 -3.00
N ILE A 86 1.17 -5.10 -2.66
CA ILE A 86 1.62 -6.37 -3.23
C ILE A 86 0.84 -7.51 -2.59
N GLN A 87 0.20 -8.33 -3.42
CA GLN A 87 -0.70 -9.38 -2.95
C GLN A 87 0.05 -10.59 -2.37
N HIS A 88 1.36 -10.72 -2.59
CA HIS A 88 2.16 -11.81 -2.07
C HIS A 88 1.48 -13.18 -2.23
N ARG A 89 0.91 -13.47 -3.40
CA ARG A 89 0.07 -14.67 -3.59
C ARG A 89 0.79 -15.92 -3.08
N LYS A 90 0.14 -16.61 -2.12
CA LYS A 90 0.63 -17.83 -1.44
C LYS A 90 1.81 -17.60 -0.48
N ASN A 91 2.21 -16.36 -0.22
CA ASN A 91 3.50 -16.04 0.38
C ASN A 91 3.43 -14.93 1.44
N SER A 92 2.57 -15.08 2.44
CA SER A 92 2.54 -14.13 3.58
C SER A 92 3.85 -14.09 4.38
N TRP A 93 4.79 -14.99 4.12
CA TRP A 93 6.15 -14.98 4.70
C TRP A 93 7.00 -13.79 4.24
N MET A 94 6.58 -13.07 3.20
CA MET A 94 7.29 -11.93 2.62
C MET A 94 6.56 -10.61 2.80
N ASP A 95 5.44 -10.64 3.52
CA ASP A 95 4.57 -9.49 3.79
C ASP A 95 5.27 -8.43 4.65
N GLY A 96 6.04 -8.89 5.65
CA GLY A 96 6.93 -8.04 6.43
C GLY A 96 6.20 -7.12 7.41
N MET A 97 5.08 -7.56 7.97
CA MET A 97 4.42 -6.96 9.11
C MET A 97 4.85 -7.64 10.42
N PRO A 98 4.76 -6.98 11.59
CA PRO A 98 5.16 -7.58 12.87
C PRO A 98 4.42 -8.88 13.22
N GLY A 99 3.17 -9.05 12.76
CA GLY A 99 2.40 -10.27 12.95
C GLY A 99 2.71 -11.39 11.95
N THR A 100 3.44 -11.11 10.86
CA THR A 100 3.82 -12.11 9.85
C THR A 100 5.29 -12.49 9.92
N ASN A 101 6.17 -11.56 10.31
CA ASN A 101 7.63 -11.73 10.24
C ASN A 101 8.32 -11.38 11.55
N CYS A 102 9.41 -12.11 11.86
CA CYS A 102 10.35 -11.68 12.88
C CYS A 102 11.13 -10.44 12.40
N PRO A 103 11.33 -9.42 13.24
CA PRO A 103 12.14 -8.25 12.89
C PRO A 103 13.59 -8.60 12.53
N ILE A 104 14.14 -7.88 11.55
CA ILE A 104 15.57 -7.91 11.24
C ILE A 104 16.29 -7.16 12.35
N LEU A 105 17.05 -7.87 13.18
CA LEU A 105 17.78 -7.24 14.30
C LEU A 105 18.95 -6.36 13.81
N PRO A 106 19.41 -5.38 14.60
CA PRO A 106 20.59 -4.58 14.30
C PRO A 106 21.81 -5.43 13.89
N GLY A 107 22.47 -5.05 12.81
CA GLY A 107 23.64 -5.75 12.26
C GLY A 107 23.32 -7.09 11.59
N LYS A 108 22.04 -7.46 11.47
CA LYS A 108 21.59 -8.66 10.74
C LYS A 108 21.02 -8.26 9.38
N ASN A 109 20.74 -9.27 8.57
CA ASN A 109 20.08 -9.11 7.29
C ASN A 109 18.95 -10.11 7.10
N TRP A 110 18.09 -9.83 6.13
CA TRP A 110 17.03 -10.71 5.67
C TRP A 110 16.80 -10.50 4.19
N THR A 111 16.50 -11.58 3.48
CA THR A 111 16.17 -11.51 2.05
C THR A 111 14.69 -11.71 1.85
N TYR A 112 14.02 -10.67 1.34
CA TYR A 112 12.66 -10.77 0.83
C TYR A 112 12.69 -11.35 -0.59
N HIS A 113 11.87 -12.35 -0.86
CA HIS A 113 11.72 -12.95 -2.18
C HIS A 113 10.25 -13.10 -2.56
N TRP A 114 9.77 -12.24 -3.45
CA TRP A 114 8.38 -12.23 -3.89
C TRP A 114 8.26 -11.95 -5.38
N GLN A 115 7.08 -12.21 -5.94
CA GLN A 115 6.77 -12.00 -7.35
C GLN A 115 5.42 -11.27 -7.42
N PRO A 116 5.29 -10.18 -8.19
CA PRO A 116 4.04 -9.42 -8.29
C PRO A 116 2.96 -10.14 -9.12
N LYS A 117 3.31 -11.27 -9.75
CA LYS A 117 2.41 -12.06 -10.61
C LYS A 117 1.81 -11.21 -11.73
N ASP A 118 0.49 -11.09 -11.82
CA ASP A 118 -0.22 -10.29 -12.82
C ASP A 118 -0.42 -8.82 -12.41
N GLN A 119 0.09 -8.39 -11.25
CA GLN A 119 -0.02 -6.99 -10.83
C GLN A 119 0.80 -6.09 -11.77
N VAL A 120 0.24 -4.93 -12.06
CA VAL A 120 0.83 -3.83 -12.83
C VAL A 120 0.38 -2.52 -12.19
N GLY A 121 1.13 -1.44 -12.33
CA GLY A 121 0.78 -0.12 -11.80
C GLY A 121 1.76 0.40 -10.75
N SER A 122 1.27 1.35 -9.96
CA SER A 122 2.06 2.10 -8.98
C SER A 122 1.82 1.59 -7.56
N TYR A 123 2.91 1.26 -6.86
CA TYR A 123 2.91 0.80 -5.48
C TYR A 123 4.05 1.50 -4.71
N PHE A 124 4.22 1.17 -3.44
CA PHE A 124 5.36 1.64 -2.65
C PHE A 124 5.66 0.66 -1.52
N TYR A 125 6.85 0.78 -0.94
CA TYR A 125 7.24 0.05 0.26
C TYR A 125 7.53 1.03 1.39
N PHE A 126 7.45 0.58 2.65
CA PHE A 126 7.77 1.41 3.81
C PHE A 126 8.09 0.57 5.07
N PRO A 127 8.75 1.15 6.09
CA PRO A 127 9.04 0.45 7.34
C PRO A 127 7.78 0.19 8.18
N SER A 128 7.57 -1.05 8.60
CA SER A 128 6.33 -1.48 9.29
C SER A 128 6.43 -1.53 10.83
N ILE A 129 7.59 -1.22 11.41
CA ILE A 129 7.80 -1.28 12.87
C ILE A 129 7.62 0.10 13.52
N GLY A 130 6.85 0.13 14.60
CA GLY A 130 6.70 1.30 15.45
C GLY A 130 6.28 2.54 14.66
N MET A 131 6.98 3.66 14.88
CA MET A 131 6.77 4.89 14.11
C MET A 131 7.82 5.10 13.00
N GLN A 132 8.60 4.08 12.63
CA GLN A 132 9.72 4.22 11.68
C GLN A 132 9.32 4.83 10.32
N LYS A 133 8.11 4.56 9.84
CA LYS A 133 7.53 5.19 8.64
C LYS A 133 7.61 6.73 8.68
N ALA A 134 7.52 7.34 9.88
CA ALA A 134 7.63 8.79 10.06
C ALA A 134 9.02 9.32 9.73
N ALA A 135 10.06 8.49 9.89
CA ALA A 135 11.44 8.85 9.61
C ALA A 135 11.84 8.55 8.16
N GLY A 136 10.93 8.12 7.28
CA GLY A 136 11.28 7.75 5.91
C GLY A 136 11.37 6.25 5.71
N GLY A 137 12.44 5.81 5.03
CA GLY A 137 12.62 4.43 4.61
C GLY A 137 11.61 3.95 3.58
N PHE A 138 10.75 4.81 3.05
CA PHE A 138 9.78 4.45 2.00
C PHE A 138 10.30 4.81 0.62
N GLY A 139 9.81 4.13 -0.41
CA GLY A 139 10.13 4.44 -1.80
C GLY A 139 9.11 3.85 -2.77
N PRO A 140 9.06 4.37 -4.01
CA PRO A 140 8.07 3.97 -4.98
C PRO A 140 8.43 2.62 -5.62
N MET A 141 7.39 1.96 -6.14
CA MET A 141 7.50 0.71 -6.88
C MET A 141 6.70 0.84 -8.17
N ARG A 142 7.35 0.55 -9.30
CA ARG A 142 6.76 0.56 -10.63
C ARG A 142 6.71 -0.87 -11.14
N ILE A 143 5.50 -1.35 -11.44
CA ILE A 143 5.31 -2.67 -12.02
C ILE A 143 4.72 -2.50 -13.41
N HIS A 144 5.56 -2.67 -14.43
CA HIS A 144 5.15 -2.53 -15.81
C HIS A 144 4.44 -3.79 -16.31
N SER A 145 3.57 -3.62 -17.30
CA SER A 145 3.08 -4.75 -18.08
C SER A 145 4.25 -5.46 -18.77
N ARG A 146 4.12 -6.76 -19.01
CA ARG A 146 5.10 -7.49 -19.83
C ARG A 146 5.12 -6.93 -21.26
N ASN A 147 6.25 -7.08 -21.93
CA ASN A 147 6.38 -6.76 -23.35
C ASN A 147 5.25 -7.41 -24.15
N LEU A 148 4.75 -6.69 -25.15
CA LEU A 148 3.64 -7.09 -26.04
C LEU A 148 2.24 -7.16 -25.38
N ILE A 149 2.12 -6.92 -24.07
CA ILE A 149 0.82 -6.73 -23.43
C ILE A 149 0.54 -5.22 -23.32
N PRO A 150 -0.34 -4.66 -24.18
CA PRO A 150 -0.63 -3.23 -24.19
C PRO A 150 -1.33 -2.80 -22.90
N VAL A 151 -1.01 -1.58 -22.44
CA VAL A 151 -1.79 -0.87 -21.43
C VAL A 151 -2.89 -0.05 -22.12
N PRO A 152 -4.05 0.18 -21.48
CA PRO A 152 -5.20 0.82 -22.11
C PRO A 152 -5.08 2.36 -22.15
N TYR A 153 -3.89 2.87 -22.46
CA TYR A 153 -3.57 4.28 -22.64
C TYR A 153 -2.35 4.44 -23.56
N PHE A 154 -2.21 5.62 -24.16
CA PHE A 154 -1.12 5.87 -25.11
C PHE A 154 0.25 5.91 -24.44
N PRO A 155 1.34 5.53 -25.15
CA PRO A 155 2.69 5.71 -24.65
C PRO A 155 2.97 7.17 -24.27
N ALA A 156 3.54 7.37 -23.09
CA ALA A 156 4.00 8.68 -22.62
C ALA A 156 5.48 8.90 -22.98
N ALA A 157 5.90 10.16 -23.01
CA ALA A 157 7.29 10.54 -23.25
C ALA A 157 8.21 10.16 -22.09
N GLU A 158 7.73 10.31 -20.86
CA GLU A 158 8.45 9.98 -19.63
C GLU A 158 7.45 9.75 -18.48
N GLU A 159 7.92 9.06 -17.42
CA GLU A 159 7.16 8.81 -16.20
C GLU A 159 7.89 9.38 -14.97
N PHE A 160 7.17 10.17 -14.16
CA PHE A 160 7.65 10.74 -12.92
C PHE A 160 7.03 10.06 -11.71
N ASP A 161 7.86 9.69 -10.73
CA ASP A 161 7.38 9.33 -9.39
C ASP A 161 7.11 10.60 -8.59
N VAL A 162 5.93 10.65 -7.98
CA VAL A 162 5.51 11.73 -7.09
C VAL A 162 5.13 11.11 -5.75
N VAL A 163 6.13 11.02 -4.88
CA VAL A 163 5.97 10.55 -3.51
C VAL A 163 5.61 11.74 -2.64
N VAL A 164 4.35 11.80 -2.20
CA VAL A 164 3.84 12.88 -1.34
C VAL A 164 3.53 12.34 0.04
N HIS A 165 3.83 13.13 1.07
CA HIS A 165 3.53 12.74 2.44
C HIS A 165 3.47 13.94 3.37
N ASP A 166 2.76 13.79 4.48
CA ASP A 166 2.86 14.71 5.60
C ASP A 166 4.18 14.53 6.35
N TRP A 167 4.67 15.60 6.98
CA TRP A 167 5.94 15.63 7.70
C TRP A 167 5.78 16.18 9.10
N TYR A 168 6.57 15.64 10.02
CA TYR A 168 6.61 16.00 11.42
C TYR A 168 8.02 16.45 11.78
N ALA A 169 8.14 17.58 12.47
CA ALA A 169 9.41 18.10 12.95
C ALA A 169 10.02 17.20 14.04
N ASP A 170 9.19 16.48 14.79
CA ASP A 170 9.62 15.46 15.74
C ASP A 170 10.03 14.17 15.00
N GLY A 171 11.15 13.57 15.42
CA GLY A 171 11.60 12.27 14.91
C GLY A 171 10.70 11.10 15.34
N HIS A 172 10.83 9.95 14.69
CA HIS A 172 9.95 8.80 14.95
C HIS A 172 10.00 8.30 16.40
N LYS A 173 11.18 8.28 17.03
CA LYS A 173 11.33 7.90 18.46
C LYS A 173 10.59 8.87 19.38
N GLU A 174 10.50 10.14 19.01
CA GLU A 174 9.88 11.19 19.82
C GLU A 174 8.36 11.13 19.66
N LEU A 175 7.88 10.96 18.43
CA LEU A 175 6.47 10.64 18.15
C LEU A 175 6.02 9.38 18.90
N GLN A 176 6.86 8.34 18.91
CA GLN A 176 6.57 7.12 19.65
C GLN A 176 6.43 7.38 21.16
N LYS A 177 7.38 8.11 21.78
CA LYS A 177 7.30 8.50 23.21
C LYS A 177 6.03 9.31 23.52
N ILE A 178 5.59 10.18 22.62
CA ILE A 178 4.34 10.95 22.78
C ILE A 178 3.14 9.99 22.85
N LEU A 179 3.04 9.05 21.90
CA LEU A 179 1.96 8.06 21.84
C LEU A 179 1.99 7.12 23.05
N ASP A 180 3.17 6.62 23.43
CA ASP A 180 3.37 5.74 24.59
C ASP A 180 3.04 6.44 25.92
N GLY A 181 3.20 7.77 25.96
CA GLY A 181 2.75 8.62 27.06
C GLY A 181 1.24 8.86 27.11
N GLY A 182 0.46 8.31 26.16
CA GLY A 182 -0.99 8.44 26.08
C GLY A 182 -1.47 9.74 25.42
N ARG A 183 -0.58 10.51 24.79
CA ARG A 183 -0.91 11.76 24.08
C ARG A 183 -1.02 11.51 22.58
N ALA A 184 -1.93 12.20 21.91
CA ALA A 184 -2.00 12.18 20.46
C ALA A 184 -0.84 13.00 19.86
N ILE A 185 -0.30 12.57 18.72
CA ILE A 185 0.64 13.38 17.94
C ILE A 185 -0.07 14.60 17.35
N THR A 186 0.70 15.67 17.13
CA THR A 186 0.22 16.94 16.58
C THR A 186 -0.26 16.78 15.13
N ARG A 187 -0.71 17.89 14.54
CA ARG A 187 -0.88 17.97 13.09
C ARG A 187 0.50 17.99 12.43
N PRO A 188 0.60 17.54 11.17
CA PRO A 188 1.87 17.64 10.48
C PRO A 188 2.31 19.09 10.34
N ASP A 189 3.61 19.31 10.43
CA ASP A 189 4.26 20.61 10.31
C ASP A 189 4.41 21.04 8.85
N ALA A 190 4.44 20.07 7.91
CA ALA A 190 4.53 20.34 6.49
C ALA A 190 3.99 19.18 5.63
N VAL A 191 3.98 19.38 4.32
CA VAL A 191 3.91 18.32 3.30
C VAL A 191 5.24 18.31 2.56
N LEU A 192 5.73 17.13 2.21
CA LEU A 192 6.86 16.97 1.30
C LEU A 192 6.42 16.29 0.01
N MET A 193 7.04 16.70 -1.09
CA MET A 193 6.97 16.05 -2.40
C MET A 193 8.39 15.63 -2.78
N ASN A 194 8.59 14.33 -3.01
CA ASN A 194 9.92 13.73 -3.26
C ASN A 194 10.97 14.19 -2.23
N GLY A 195 10.57 14.27 -0.96
CA GLY A 195 11.42 14.65 0.18
C GLY A 195 11.65 16.15 0.38
N LYS A 196 10.95 17.03 -0.36
CA LYS A 196 11.15 18.50 -0.35
C LYS A 196 9.84 19.25 -0.12
N THR A 197 9.85 20.35 0.63
CA THR A 197 8.67 21.25 0.75
C THR A 197 8.48 22.06 -0.53
N GLY A 198 9.59 22.47 -1.16
CA GLY A 198 9.58 23.39 -2.28
C GLY A 198 9.35 24.85 -1.87
N ASP A 199 9.73 25.25 -0.67
CA ASP A 199 9.70 26.67 -0.27
C ASP A 199 10.87 27.46 -0.89
N GLU A 200 12.01 26.80 -1.12
CA GLU A 200 13.18 27.38 -1.78
C GLU A 200 13.23 26.96 -3.26
N ASP A 201 13.39 27.92 -4.18
CA ASP A 201 13.32 27.70 -5.63
C ASP A 201 14.32 26.65 -6.14
N ASP A 202 15.55 26.63 -5.61
CA ASP A 202 16.60 25.67 -6.01
C ASP A 202 16.41 24.26 -5.43
N LEU A 203 15.49 24.11 -4.47
CA LEU A 203 15.22 22.84 -3.79
C LEU A 203 13.90 22.20 -4.21
N LYS A 204 13.16 22.77 -5.16
CA LYS A 204 11.89 22.18 -5.66
C LYS A 204 12.13 20.85 -6.40
N PRO A 205 11.22 19.87 -6.30
CA PRO A 205 11.16 18.75 -7.25
C PRO A 205 10.97 19.30 -8.67
N MET A 206 11.76 18.80 -9.62
CA MET A 206 11.74 19.25 -11.02
C MET A 206 11.18 18.15 -11.92
N PHE A 207 10.22 18.52 -12.76
CA PHE A 207 9.61 17.66 -13.78
C PHE A 207 9.80 18.31 -15.15
N ASN A 208 10.81 17.89 -15.89
CA ASN A 208 11.16 18.53 -17.16
C ASN A 208 10.29 17.96 -18.29
N VAL A 209 9.67 18.85 -19.07
CA VAL A 209 8.72 18.47 -20.11
C VAL A 209 8.99 19.20 -21.41
N GLU A 210 8.55 18.63 -22.53
CA GLU A 210 8.62 19.26 -23.86
C GLU A 210 7.20 19.52 -24.35
N ALA A 211 6.97 20.71 -24.90
CA ALA A 211 5.65 21.11 -25.38
C ALA A 211 5.11 20.12 -26.42
N GLY A 212 3.81 19.79 -26.33
CA GLY A 212 3.11 18.86 -27.22
C GLY A 212 3.29 17.38 -26.89
N LYS A 213 4.05 17.02 -25.83
CA LYS A 213 4.19 15.63 -25.35
C LYS A 213 3.31 15.35 -24.15
N THR A 214 2.99 14.07 -23.94
CA THR A 214 2.24 13.59 -22.77
C THR A 214 3.16 12.87 -21.79
N TYR A 215 2.94 13.09 -20.50
CA TYR A 215 3.75 12.57 -19.40
C TYR A 215 2.90 11.80 -18.40
N ILE A 216 3.48 10.82 -17.72
CA ILE A 216 2.84 10.09 -16.62
C ILE A 216 3.35 10.61 -15.29
N PHE A 217 2.44 10.87 -14.35
CA PHE A 217 2.75 11.16 -12.95
C PHE A 217 2.16 10.05 -12.07
N ARG A 218 3.03 9.31 -11.38
CA ARG A 218 2.68 8.24 -10.42
C ARG A 218 2.67 8.82 -9.01
N VAL A 219 1.49 9.22 -8.55
CA VAL A 219 1.28 9.96 -7.31
C VAL A 219 0.91 8.99 -6.19
N CYS A 220 1.81 8.82 -5.20
CA CYS A 220 1.60 7.95 -4.04
C CYS A 220 1.62 8.77 -2.75
N ASN A 221 0.59 8.62 -1.92
CA ASN A 221 0.56 9.20 -0.58
C ASN A 221 1.12 8.21 0.45
N VAL A 222 2.38 8.42 0.83
CA VAL A 222 3.12 7.56 1.76
C VAL A 222 3.15 8.09 3.19
N GLY A 223 2.29 9.06 3.50
CA GLY A 223 2.26 9.73 4.80
C GLY A 223 1.81 8.89 5.98
N LEU A 224 1.71 9.54 7.13
CA LEU A 224 1.22 8.98 8.38
C LEU A 224 -0.29 9.12 8.52
N LYS A 225 -0.90 10.27 8.17
CA LYS A 225 -2.36 10.42 8.34
C LYS A 225 -3.06 11.39 7.40
N ALA A 226 -2.37 12.38 6.83
CA ALA A 226 -3.03 13.40 6.04
C ALA A 226 -3.53 12.87 4.68
N SER A 227 -4.77 13.19 4.33
CA SER A 227 -5.22 13.13 2.94
C SER A 227 -4.63 14.33 2.19
N LEU A 228 -4.14 14.10 0.97
CA LEU A 228 -3.50 15.15 0.16
C LEU A 228 -4.28 15.36 -1.13
N ASN A 229 -4.34 16.60 -1.61
CA ASN A 229 -4.86 16.93 -2.93
C ASN A 229 -3.70 17.27 -3.86
N PHE A 230 -3.61 16.57 -4.98
CA PHE A 230 -2.61 16.78 -6.03
C PHE A 230 -3.22 17.49 -7.23
N ARG A 231 -2.47 18.42 -7.83
CA ARG A 231 -2.86 19.21 -9.00
C ARG A 231 -1.67 19.90 -9.65
N ILE A 232 -1.81 20.30 -10.90
CA ILE A 232 -0.78 21.01 -11.66
C ILE A 232 -1.39 22.32 -12.20
N GLN A 233 -0.69 23.43 -12.00
CA GLN A 233 -1.13 24.75 -12.44
C GLN A 233 -1.37 24.76 -13.95
N SER A 234 -2.56 25.17 -14.37
CA SER A 234 -2.98 25.25 -15.78
C SER A 234 -2.98 23.93 -16.56
N HIS A 235 -2.93 22.77 -15.88
CA HIS A 235 -2.97 21.46 -16.54
C HIS A 235 -4.07 20.58 -15.96
N ASN A 236 -4.80 19.94 -16.85
CA ASN A 236 -5.71 18.87 -16.48
C ASN A 236 -4.95 17.54 -16.41
N MET A 237 -5.52 16.58 -15.67
CA MET A 237 -4.92 15.27 -15.42
C MET A 237 -5.92 14.19 -15.78
N THR A 238 -5.55 13.29 -16.68
CA THR A 238 -6.39 12.14 -17.05
C THR A 238 -6.01 10.95 -16.17
N LEU A 239 -6.94 10.46 -15.35
CA LEU A 239 -6.71 9.31 -14.47
C LEU A 239 -6.72 8.02 -15.28
N VAL A 240 -5.61 7.27 -15.26
CA VAL A 240 -5.46 6.04 -16.06
C VAL A 240 -5.24 4.77 -15.23
N GLU A 241 -4.80 4.90 -13.97
CA GLU A 241 -4.65 3.76 -13.07
C GLU A 241 -4.79 4.18 -11.59
N MET A 242 -5.39 3.29 -10.80
CA MET A 242 -5.50 3.41 -9.35
C MET A 242 -5.13 2.08 -8.69
N GLU A 243 -4.09 2.07 -7.86
CA GLU A 243 -3.64 0.91 -7.08
C GLU A 243 -3.49 -0.41 -7.87
N GLY A 244 -3.14 -0.27 -9.15
CA GLY A 244 -2.89 -1.31 -10.14
C GLY A 244 -4.06 -1.66 -11.05
N SER A 245 -5.19 -0.95 -10.93
CA SER A 245 -6.37 -1.14 -11.76
C SER A 245 -6.54 -0.01 -12.76
N HIS A 246 -6.78 -0.34 -14.04
CA HIS A 246 -6.93 0.67 -15.08
C HIS A 246 -8.32 1.28 -15.05
N THR A 247 -8.40 2.61 -15.04
CA THR A 247 -9.67 3.32 -14.92
C THR A 247 -10.25 3.68 -16.28
N VAL A 248 -11.57 3.91 -16.32
CA VAL A 248 -12.16 4.75 -17.37
C VAL A 248 -11.48 6.11 -17.26
N GLN A 249 -10.95 6.59 -18.38
CA GLN A 249 -10.06 7.74 -18.44
C GLN A 249 -10.79 9.07 -18.27
N ASN A 250 -11.20 9.36 -17.04
CA ASN A 250 -11.79 10.64 -16.68
C ASN A 250 -10.70 11.69 -16.44
N THR A 251 -11.01 12.93 -16.82
CA THR A 251 -10.11 14.07 -16.67
C THR A 251 -10.49 14.92 -15.46
N TYR A 252 -9.49 15.31 -14.67
CA TYR A 252 -9.64 16.05 -13.42
C TYR A 252 -8.66 17.21 -13.33
N ASN A 253 -9.07 18.31 -12.72
CA ASN A 253 -8.19 19.44 -12.41
C ASN A 253 -7.39 19.19 -11.13
N SER A 254 -7.89 18.32 -10.24
CA SER A 254 -7.20 17.90 -9.01
C SER A 254 -7.72 16.53 -8.54
N ILE A 255 -6.92 15.81 -7.77
CA ILE A 255 -7.26 14.50 -7.22
C ILE A 255 -6.92 14.44 -5.72
N ASP A 256 -7.85 13.92 -4.92
CA ASP A 256 -7.59 13.57 -3.52
C ASP A 256 -6.96 12.18 -3.46
N VAL A 257 -5.74 12.11 -2.92
CA VAL A 257 -4.97 10.89 -2.70
C VAL A 257 -4.89 10.67 -1.19
N HIS A 258 -5.63 9.69 -0.68
CA HIS A 258 -5.63 9.38 0.76
C HIS A 258 -4.40 8.56 1.14
N VAL A 259 -4.03 8.57 2.42
CA VAL A 259 -2.84 7.86 2.92
C VAL A 259 -2.89 6.38 2.52
N GLY A 260 -1.80 5.87 1.93
CA GLY A 260 -1.72 4.50 1.44
C GLY A 260 -2.13 4.30 -0.02
N GLN A 261 -2.68 5.32 -0.68
CA GLN A 261 -3.14 5.22 -2.07
C GLN A 261 -2.09 5.68 -3.08
N CYS A 262 -2.10 5.05 -4.25
CA CYS A 262 -1.33 5.45 -5.43
C CYS A 262 -2.25 5.61 -6.65
N PHE A 263 -2.14 6.75 -7.34
CA PHE A 263 -2.83 7.02 -8.61
C PHE A 263 -1.81 7.35 -9.69
N THR A 264 -2.13 6.99 -10.92
CA THR A 264 -1.35 7.34 -12.11
C THR A 264 -2.20 8.21 -13.01
N VAL A 265 -1.69 9.41 -13.31
CA VAL A 265 -2.34 10.37 -14.20
C VAL A 265 -1.47 10.70 -15.40
N MET A 266 -2.11 10.90 -16.55
CA MET A 266 -1.49 11.44 -17.76
C MET A 266 -1.72 12.95 -17.84
N VAL A 267 -0.68 13.67 -18.25
CA VAL A 267 -0.66 15.13 -18.32
C VAL A 267 -0.05 15.55 -19.65
N ASP A 268 -0.83 16.27 -20.45
CA ASP A 268 -0.36 16.84 -21.71
C ASP A 268 0.38 18.14 -21.44
N ALA A 269 1.62 18.26 -21.93
CA ALA A 269 2.39 19.49 -21.90
C ALA A 269 1.90 20.47 -22.98
N ASN A 270 0.67 20.93 -22.84
CA ASN A 270 -0.08 21.68 -23.86
C ASN A 270 -0.13 23.20 -23.61
N GLN A 271 0.63 23.71 -22.65
CA GLN A 271 0.72 25.13 -22.35
C GLN A 271 1.94 25.78 -23.03
N ASP A 272 1.99 27.12 -23.04
CA ASP A 272 3.16 27.87 -23.51
C ASP A 272 4.44 27.46 -22.75
N PRO A 273 5.62 27.41 -23.40
CA PRO A 273 6.86 27.12 -22.70
C PRO A 273 7.13 28.10 -21.54
N SER A 274 6.91 27.61 -20.32
CA SER A 274 7.09 28.31 -19.04
C SER A 274 7.30 27.29 -17.92
N ASP A 275 7.60 27.76 -16.71
CA ASP A 275 7.47 26.93 -15.51
C ASP A 275 6.00 26.93 -15.02
N TYR A 276 5.56 25.80 -14.45
CA TYR A 276 4.24 25.64 -13.83
C TYR A 276 4.35 24.92 -12.50
N PHE A 277 3.56 25.32 -11.50
CA PHE A 277 3.57 24.66 -10.20
C PHE A 277 2.88 23.29 -10.22
N VAL A 278 3.58 22.28 -9.72
CA VAL A 278 3.00 21.00 -9.27
C VAL A 278 2.73 21.14 -7.78
N VAL A 279 1.50 20.89 -7.33
CA VAL A 279 1.07 21.23 -5.97
C VAL A 279 0.46 20.01 -5.28
N ALA A 280 0.92 19.75 -4.05
CA ALA A 280 0.29 18.81 -3.13
C ALA A 280 -0.08 19.55 -1.84
N SER A 281 -1.32 19.44 -1.36
CA SER A 281 -1.73 20.14 -0.13
C SER A 281 -2.69 19.32 0.72
N THR A 282 -2.62 19.48 2.04
CA THR A 282 -3.48 18.72 2.97
C THR A 282 -4.97 19.04 2.79
N ARG A 283 -5.79 18.00 2.85
CA ARG A 283 -7.26 18.08 2.94
C ARG A 283 -7.71 17.86 4.38
N PHE A 284 -8.87 18.43 4.71
CA PHE A 284 -9.58 18.20 5.97
C PHE A 284 -8.85 18.65 7.25
N LEU A 285 -7.78 19.43 7.12
CA LEU A 285 -7.12 20.12 8.22
C LEU A 285 -7.55 21.58 8.26
N LYS A 286 -7.55 22.19 9.45
CA LYS A 286 -7.86 23.62 9.63
C LYS A 286 -6.81 24.51 8.95
N GLU A 287 -5.56 24.12 9.07
CA GLU A 287 -4.40 24.78 8.46
C GLU A 287 -3.93 23.89 7.31
N VAL A 288 -3.80 24.49 6.13
CA VAL A 288 -3.41 23.78 4.92
C VAL A 288 -1.90 23.82 4.81
N GLN A 289 -1.28 22.65 4.90
CA GLN A 289 0.13 22.47 4.57
C GLN A 289 0.27 22.17 3.08
N THR A 290 1.26 22.76 2.42
CA THR A 290 1.45 22.68 0.96
C THR A 290 2.90 22.36 0.63
N ALA A 291 3.09 21.47 -0.34
CA ALA A 291 4.36 21.26 -1.02
C ALA A 291 4.25 21.68 -2.49
N THR A 292 5.32 22.25 -3.04
CA THR A 292 5.38 22.61 -4.46
C THR A 292 6.57 21.97 -5.16
N GLY A 293 6.36 21.60 -6.42
CA GLY A 293 7.37 21.27 -7.41
C GLY A 293 7.18 22.12 -8.67
N ILE A 294 8.08 21.98 -9.63
CA ILE A 294 8.05 22.72 -10.89
C ILE A 294 7.99 21.75 -12.06
N MET A 295 6.95 21.89 -12.88
CA MET A 295 6.89 21.35 -14.23
C MET A 295 7.52 22.37 -15.18
N ARG A 296 8.74 22.09 -15.64
CA ARG A 296 9.56 23.01 -16.43
C ARG A 296 9.54 22.63 -17.89
N TYR A 297 9.00 23.51 -18.73
CA TYR A 297 9.01 23.32 -20.17
C TYR A 297 10.39 23.59 -20.76
N LYS A 298 10.85 22.72 -21.66
CA LYS A 298 12.00 22.97 -22.51
C LYS A 298 11.76 24.23 -23.33
N GLY A 299 12.72 25.16 -23.26
CA GLY A 299 12.57 26.46 -23.90
C GLY A 299 11.82 27.50 -23.06
N SER A 300 11.53 27.25 -21.78
CA SER A 300 10.93 28.25 -20.87
C SER A 300 11.77 29.52 -20.71
N LYS A 301 13.08 29.47 -21.04
CA LYS A 301 14.05 30.57 -20.88
C LYS A 301 14.03 31.19 -19.48
N GLY A 302 13.70 30.39 -18.45
CA GLY A 302 13.59 30.84 -17.07
C GLY A 302 12.33 31.66 -16.76
N ARG A 303 11.30 31.61 -17.61
CA ARG A 303 10.00 32.23 -17.32
C ARG A 303 9.36 31.54 -16.11
N PRO A 304 9.13 32.26 -15.00
CA PRO A 304 8.66 31.65 -13.77
C PRO A 304 7.18 31.24 -13.88
N ALA A 305 6.78 30.31 -13.01
CA ALA A 305 5.38 29.98 -12.80
C ALA A 305 4.60 31.19 -12.27
N SER A 306 3.30 31.23 -12.54
CA SER A 306 2.42 32.22 -11.91
C SER A 306 2.44 32.01 -10.40
N SER A 307 2.59 33.09 -9.64
CA SER A 307 2.66 33.04 -8.17
C SER A 307 1.35 32.60 -7.50
N VAL A 308 0.24 32.59 -8.25
CA VAL A 308 -1.06 32.11 -7.77
C VAL A 308 -1.15 30.60 -7.90
N LEU A 309 -1.06 29.90 -6.76
CA LEU A 309 -1.24 28.45 -6.72
C LEU A 309 -2.71 28.09 -7.00
N PRO A 310 -2.99 27.02 -7.77
CA PRO A 310 -4.33 26.49 -7.86
C PRO A 310 -4.81 26.09 -6.44
N GLY A 311 -6.08 26.37 -6.11
CA GLY A 311 -6.67 25.98 -4.82
C GLY A 311 -7.10 24.51 -4.79
N ALA A 312 -7.03 23.88 -3.63
CA ALA A 312 -7.65 22.57 -3.42
C ALA A 312 -9.17 22.72 -3.21
N PRO A 313 -9.99 21.70 -3.56
CA PRO A 313 -11.42 21.70 -3.28
C PRO A 313 -11.71 21.75 -1.77
N SER A 314 -12.89 22.26 -1.40
CA SER A 314 -13.36 22.31 -0.01
C SER A 314 -14.36 21.21 0.32
N GLY A 315 -14.35 20.75 1.58
CA GLY A 315 -15.31 19.77 2.09
C GLY A 315 -15.06 18.33 1.66
N TRP A 316 -15.56 17.39 2.46
CA TRP A 316 -15.45 15.94 2.20
C TRP A 316 -16.47 15.46 1.17
N ALA A 317 -17.60 16.16 1.01
CA ALA A 317 -18.62 15.83 0.00
C ALA A 317 -18.06 15.89 -1.42
N TRP A 318 -17.16 16.85 -1.71
CA TRP A 318 -16.44 16.89 -2.98
C TRP A 318 -15.60 15.63 -3.21
N SER A 319 -14.85 15.22 -2.18
CA SER A 319 -14.01 14.00 -2.21
C SER A 319 -14.85 12.74 -2.40
N LEU A 320 -16.02 12.67 -1.76
CA LEU A 320 -16.97 11.57 -1.96
C LEU A 320 -17.51 11.54 -3.40
N ASN A 321 -17.85 12.69 -3.97
CA ASN A 321 -18.31 12.77 -5.37
C ASN A 321 -17.19 12.43 -6.36
N GLN A 322 -15.94 12.79 -6.06
CA GLN A 322 -14.79 12.34 -6.84
C GLN A 322 -14.68 10.80 -6.77
N TRP A 323 -14.74 10.19 -5.58
CA TRP A 323 -14.76 8.73 -5.46
C TRP A 323 -15.89 8.09 -6.30
N ARG A 324 -17.10 8.65 -6.27
CA ARG A 324 -18.23 8.20 -7.08
C ARG A 324 -18.03 8.32 -8.59
N SER A 325 -17.09 9.14 -9.04
CA SER A 325 -16.78 9.30 -10.47
C SER A 325 -15.80 8.24 -10.98
N PHE A 326 -15.05 7.57 -10.11
CA PHE A 326 -14.08 6.56 -10.51
C PHE A 326 -14.80 5.30 -11.01
N ARG A 327 -14.37 4.82 -12.18
CA ARG A 327 -14.95 3.65 -12.84
C ARG A 327 -13.83 2.77 -13.37
N TRP A 328 -14.00 1.46 -13.22
CA TRP A 328 -13.03 0.50 -13.70
C TRP A 328 -13.17 0.30 -15.20
N ASN A 329 -12.07 0.25 -15.94
CA ASN A 329 -12.11 -0.03 -17.37
C ASN A 329 -12.26 -1.54 -17.59
N LEU A 330 -13.50 -2.01 -17.67
CA LEU A 330 -13.83 -3.44 -17.79
C LEU A 330 -13.32 -4.09 -19.08
N THR A 331 -13.00 -3.31 -20.12
CA THR A 331 -12.47 -3.82 -21.40
C THR A 331 -10.95 -3.87 -21.44
N ALA A 332 -10.27 -3.27 -20.47
CA ALA A 332 -8.82 -3.31 -20.40
C ALA A 332 -8.33 -4.74 -20.18
N SER A 333 -7.52 -5.23 -21.12
CA SER A 333 -6.72 -6.44 -20.93
C SER A 333 -5.40 -5.99 -20.32
N ALA A 334 -5.29 -6.07 -18.99
CA ALA A 334 -4.00 -5.86 -18.32
C ALA A 334 -3.07 -7.05 -18.62
N ALA A 335 -2.03 -7.29 -17.80
CA ALA A 335 -1.22 -8.52 -17.86
C ALA A 335 -2.00 -9.82 -17.53
N ARG A 336 -3.33 -9.78 -17.56
CA ARG A 336 -4.25 -10.88 -17.35
C ARG A 336 -4.67 -11.45 -18.71
N PRO A 337 -4.76 -12.79 -18.86
CA PRO A 337 -5.29 -13.41 -20.07
C PRO A 337 -6.73 -12.98 -20.42
N ASN A 338 -7.50 -12.56 -19.41
CA ASN A 338 -8.88 -12.12 -19.55
C ASN A 338 -9.02 -10.61 -19.26
N PRO A 339 -10.01 -9.93 -19.88
CA PRO A 339 -10.35 -8.54 -19.55
C PRO A 339 -10.61 -8.33 -18.05
N GLN A 340 -10.26 -7.15 -17.54
CA GLN A 340 -10.45 -6.81 -16.13
C GLN A 340 -11.90 -6.98 -15.64
N GLY A 341 -12.90 -6.83 -16.52
CA GLY A 341 -14.31 -6.95 -16.16
C GLY A 341 -14.93 -8.35 -16.15
N SER A 342 -14.15 -9.42 -16.39
CA SER A 342 -14.71 -10.78 -16.46
C SER A 342 -15.19 -11.37 -15.12
N PHE A 343 -14.98 -10.66 -14.01
CA PHE A 343 -15.18 -11.21 -12.66
C PHE A 343 -16.61 -11.09 -12.12
N HIS A 344 -17.51 -10.35 -12.78
CA HIS A 344 -18.94 -10.19 -12.42
C HIS A 344 -19.22 -10.21 -10.89
N TYR A 345 -18.38 -9.52 -10.11
CA TYR A 345 -18.31 -9.69 -8.65
C TYR A 345 -19.63 -9.39 -7.94
N GLY A 346 -20.42 -8.46 -8.48
CA GLY A 346 -21.72 -8.09 -7.93
C GLY A 346 -22.82 -9.13 -8.09
N GLN A 347 -22.58 -10.20 -8.84
CA GLN A 347 -23.49 -11.35 -8.98
C GLN A 347 -23.15 -12.50 -8.02
N ILE A 348 -22.00 -12.42 -7.32
CA ILE A 348 -21.55 -13.44 -6.38
C ILE A 348 -22.27 -13.24 -5.04
N ASN A 349 -22.86 -14.31 -4.52
CA ASN A 349 -23.56 -14.26 -3.24
C ASN A 349 -22.57 -13.99 -2.08
N ILE A 350 -22.88 -13.00 -1.26
CA ILE A 350 -22.14 -12.69 -0.03
C ILE A 350 -22.43 -13.79 1.00
N THR A 351 -21.41 -14.49 1.47
CA THR A 351 -21.55 -15.58 2.45
C THR A 351 -21.40 -15.12 3.90
N ARG A 352 -20.70 -14.00 4.13
CA ARG A 352 -20.45 -13.42 5.45
C ARG A 352 -20.31 -11.90 5.33
N THR A 353 -20.90 -11.16 6.28
CA THR A 353 -20.73 -9.71 6.43
C THR A 353 -20.07 -9.42 7.76
N ILE A 354 -18.93 -8.72 7.74
CA ILE A 354 -18.20 -8.31 8.93
C ILE A 354 -18.31 -6.79 9.04
N LYS A 355 -18.93 -6.28 10.10
CA LYS A 355 -18.98 -4.85 10.43
C LYS A 355 -17.85 -4.50 11.38
N LEU A 356 -16.98 -3.57 10.99
CA LEU A 356 -15.85 -3.07 11.76
C LEU A 356 -16.05 -1.59 12.09
N VAL A 357 -16.31 -1.29 13.35
CA VAL A 357 -16.46 0.08 13.86
C VAL A 357 -15.14 0.54 14.46
N ASN A 358 -14.62 1.69 14.01
CA ASN A 358 -13.49 2.31 14.72
C ASN A 358 -13.89 3.03 15.98
N LEU A 359 -13.06 2.85 16.99
CA LEU A 359 -13.31 3.37 18.33
C LEU A 359 -12.02 3.92 18.91
N ARG A 360 -12.09 5.14 19.44
CA ARG A 360 -11.08 5.69 20.33
C ARG A 360 -11.42 5.25 21.76
N VAL A 361 -10.52 4.51 22.39
CA VAL A 361 -10.70 3.97 23.74
C VAL A 361 -9.58 4.46 24.66
N VAL A 362 -9.81 4.39 25.97
CA VAL A 362 -8.79 4.69 26.99
C VAL A 362 -8.59 3.46 27.85
N VAL A 363 -7.37 2.94 27.90
CA VAL A 363 -7.02 1.72 28.64
C VAL A 363 -5.83 2.05 29.52
N GLY A 364 -5.97 1.88 30.84
CA GLY A 364 -4.92 2.22 31.80
C GLY A 364 -4.49 3.70 31.73
N GLY A 365 -5.43 4.62 31.49
CA GLY A 365 -5.16 6.06 31.35
C GLY A 365 -4.51 6.48 30.03
N LYS A 366 -4.23 5.54 29.11
CA LYS A 366 -3.61 5.82 27.81
C LYS A 366 -4.61 5.67 26.68
N VAL A 367 -4.51 6.57 25.69
CA VAL A 367 -5.32 6.50 24.47
C VAL A 367 -4.90 5.29 23.64
N ARG A 368 -5.90 4.55 23.17
CA ARG A 368 -5.77 3.41 22.27
C ARG A 368 -6.84 3.50 21.19
N TYR A 369 -6.65 2.77 20.11
CA TYR A 369 -7.65 2.64 19.06
C TYR A 369 -7.99 1.17 18.86
N ALA A 370 -9.27 0.92 18.61
CA ALA A 370 -9.82 -0.42 18.56
C ALA A 370 -10.75 -0.59 17.36
N LEU A 371 -10.85 -1.83 16.90
CA LEU A 371 -11.90 -2.30 15.99
C LEU A 371 -12.84 -3.19 16.80
N ASN A 372 -14.13 -2.87 16.84
CA ASN A 372 -15.15 -3.59 17.60
C ASN A 372 -14.78 -3.84 19.08
N GLY A 373 -14.08 -2.89 19.71
CA GLY A 373 -13.71 -2.96 21.13
C GLY A 373 -12.42 -3.70 21.43
N VAL A 374 -11.70 -4.24 20.44
CA VAL A 374 -10.36 -4.83 20.65
C VAL A 374 -9.29 -3.93 20.04
N SER A 375 -8.32 -3.55 20.87
CA SER A 375 -7.13 -2.80 20.46
C SER A 375 -5.97 -3.79 20.29
N HIS A 376 -5.44 -3.86 19.06
CA HIS A 376 -4.39 -4.82 18.73
C HIS A 376 -3.07 -4.51 19.46
N THR A 377 -2.35 -5.56 19.82
CA THR A 377 -0.94 -5.49 20.22
C THR A 377 -0.19 -6.63 19.55
N ASP A 378 1.00 -6.32 19.01
CA ASP A 378 1.87 -7.34 18.43
C ASP A 378 2.55 -8.14 19.56
N PRO A 379 2.48 -9.48 19.55
CA PRO A 379 3.22 -10.32 20.49
C PRO A 379 4.68 -10.55 20.03
N ASP A 380 5.56 -10.95 20.95
CA ASP A 380 6.97 -11.27 20.63
C ASP A 380 7.13 -12.44 19.64
N THR A 381 6.10 -13.28 19.51
CA THR A 381 6.04 -14.37 18.52
C THR A 381 5.04 -13.96 17.43
N PRO A 382 5.48 -13.70 16.19
CA PRO A 382 4.57 -13.32 15.12
C PRO A 382 3.42 -14.32 14.97
N LEU A 383 2.22 -13.81 14.73
CA LEU A 383 0.98 -14.57 14.65
C LEU A 383 1.05 -15.68 13.61
N LYS A 384 1.63 -15.40 12.43
CA LYS A 384 1.84 -16.40 11.39
C LYS A 384 2.74 -17.55 11.85
N LEU A 385 3.81 -17.23 12.58
CA LEU A 385 4.73 -18.23 13.12
C LEU A 385 4.05 -19.05 14.22
N ALA A 386 3.29 -18.39 15.11
CA ALA A 386 2.54 -19.08 16.15
C ALA A 386 1.50 -20.05 15.57
N GLU A 387 0.76 -19.64 14.53
CA GLU A 387 -0.19 -20.49 13.82
C GLU A 387 0.50 -21.67 13.12
N TYR A 388 1.58 -21.42 12.37
CA TYR A 388 2.28 -22.45 11.61
C TYR A 388 2.93 -23.52 12.50
N PHE A 389 3.51 -23.11 13.63
CA PHE A 389 4.11 -24.02 14.62
C PHE A 389 3.11 -24.57 15.64
N ASN A 390 1.83 -24.20 15.55
CA ASN A 390 0.78 -24.58 16.50
C ASN A 390 1.14 -24.28 17.97
N VAL A 391 1.70 -23.08 18.22
CA VAL A 391 2.08 -22.63 19.56
C VAL A 391 0.88 -21.99 20.27
N SER A 392 0.50 -22.56 21.41
CA SER A 392 -0.60 -22.03 22.23
C SER A 392 -0.25 -20.74 22.98
N LYS A 393 -1.29 -20.02 23.43
CA LYS A 393 -1.18 -18.81 24.26
C LYS A 393 -0.35 -17.68 23.61
N VAL A 394 -0.50 -17.50 22.30
CA VAL A 394 0.01 -16.31 21.59
C VAL A 394 -1.15 -15.39 21.21
N PHE A 395 -2.21 -15.96 20.61
CA PHE A 395 -3.43 -15.25 20.27
C PHE A 395 -4.64 -16.19 20.38
N GLU A 396 -5.83 -15.60 20.31
CA GLU A 396 -7.11 -16.30 20.22
C GLU A 396 -7.83 -15.83 18.96
N TYR A 397 -8.47 -16.74 18.23
CA TYR A 397 -9.28 -16.37 17.07
C TYR A 397 -10.59 -15.71 17.49
N ASN A 398 -11.06 -14.77 16.68
CA ASN A 398 -12.40 -14.18 16.74
C ASN A 398 -12.72 -13.54 18.09
N LEU A 399 -11.76 -12.79 18.64
CA LEU A 399 -11.99 -11.93 19.81
C LEU A 399 -13.06 -10.87 19.56
N ILE A 400 -13.28 -10.51 18.29
CA ILE A 400 -14.41 -9.70 17.84
C ILE A 400 -15.33 -10.56 16.98
N GLY A 401 -16.63 -10.31 17.09
CA GLY A 401 -17.65 -10.90 16.21
C GLY A 401 -17.85 -10.09 14.92
N ASP A 402 -18.70 -10.63 14.05
CA ASP A 402 -19.11 -10.01 12.78
C ASP A 402 -19.95 -8.74 12.99
N GLU A 403 -20.61 -8.65 14.14
CA GLU A 403 -21.37 -7.48 14.58
C GLU A 403 -20.63 -6.77 15.72
N PRO A 404 -20.55 -5.43 15.71
CA PRO A 404 -19.96 -4.69 16.83
C PRO A 404 -20.79 -4.91 18.11
N PRO A 405 -20.14 -5.02 19.29
CA PRO A 405 -20.84 -5.13 20.57
C PRO A 405 -21.77 -3.93 20.82
N LYS A 406 -22.97 -4.19 21.37
CA LYS A 406 -23.95 -3.14 21.71
C LYS A 406 -23.41 -2.10 22.69
N ASN A 407 -22.61 -2.56 23.66
CA ASN A 407 -21.90 -1.72 24.62
C ASN A 407 -20.42 -1.86 24.34
N THR A 408 -19.81 -0.81 23.80
CA THR A 408 -18.36 -0.76 23.61
C THR A 408 -17.71 -0.35 24.93
N GLU A 409 -17.52 -1.30 25.85
CA GLU A 409 -16.71 -1.06 27.06
C GLU A 409 -15.22 -0.86 26.71
N ALA A 410 -14.44 -0.37 27.68
CA ALA A 410 -13.02 -0.04 27.52
C ALA A 410 -12.25 -1.17 26.83
N GLY A 411 -11.55 -0.84 25.74
CA GLY A 411 -11.12 -1.84 24.77
C GLY A 411 -10.11 -2.86 25.33
N LYS A 412 -10.38 -4.15 25.10
CA LYS A 412 -9.44 -5.24 25.43
C LYS A 412 -8.18 -5.04 24.58
N ILE A 413 -7.01 -5.01 25.21
CA ILE A 413 -5.72 -5.04 24.51
C ILE A 413 -5.33 -6.50 24.31
N ALA A 414 -5.27 -6.96 23.06
CA ALA A 414 -4.89 -8.33 22.74
C ALA A 414 -4.49 -8.46 21.26
N PRO A 415 -3.69 -9.47 20.89
CA PRO A 415 -3.50 -9.80 19.49
C PRO A 415 -4.84 -10.18 18.84
N ASN A 416 -5.30 -9.32 17.93
CA ASN A 416 -6.60 -9.43 17.30
C ASN A 416 -6.50 -10.20 15.98
N VAL A 417 -7.03 -11.44 15.95
CA VAL A 417 -7.01 -12.32 14.78
C VAL A 417 -8.42 -12.77 14.44
N LEU A 418 -8.86 -12.51 13.22
CA LEU A 418 -10.10 -13.03 12.65
C LEU A 418 -9.79 -14.27 11.82
N SER A 419 -10.54 -15.35 11.99
CA SER A 419 -10.51 -16.47 11.05
C SER A 419 -11.43 -16.19 9.87
N ALA A 420 -10.97 -16.49 8.67
CA ALA A 420 -11.73 -16.40 7.44
C ALA A 420 -11.71 -17.75 6.70
N GLU A 421 -12.85 -18.10 6.11
CA GLU A 421 -13.00 -19.33 5.35
C GLU A 421 -12.42 -19.15 3.94
N PHE A 422 -11.51 -20.04 3.56
CA PHE A 422 -10.82 -19.98 2.27
C PHE A 422 -11.79 -20.07 1.09
N ARG A 423 -11.62 -19.19 0.10
CA ARG A 423 -12.42 -19.05 -1.12
C ARG A 423 -13.90 -18.68 -0.90
N THR A 424 -14.22 -18.07 0.22
CA THR A 424 -15.54 -17.44 0.43
C THR A 424 -15.56 -16.00 -0.07
N PHE A 425 -16.72 -15.57 -0.58
CA PHE A 425 -16.95 -14.19 -1.00
C PHE A 425 -17.68 -13.43 0.10
N ILE A 426 -17.02 -12.42 0.64
CA ILE A 426 -17.44 -11.75 1.87
C ILE A 426 -17.56 -10.24 1.69
N GLU A 427 -18.27 -9.61 2.63
CA GLU A 427 -18.41 -8.17 2.73
C GLU A 427 -17.75 -7.70 4.04
N ILE A 428 -16.90 -6.68 3.95
CA ILE A 428 -16.43 -5.94 5.12
C ILE A 428 -17.00 -4.53 5.07
N VAL A 429 -17.71 -4.14 6.12
CA VAL A 429 -18.29 -2.82 6.28
C VAL A 429 -17.50 -2.08 7.36
N PHE A 430 -16.83 -1.01 6.97
CA PHE A 430 -16.19 -0.10 7.90
C PHE A 430 -17.16 1.00 8.31
N GLU A 431 -17.35 1.23 9.59
CA GLU A 431 -18.14 2.34 10.12
C GLU A 431 -17.25 3.31 10.90
N ASN A 432 -17.35 4.58 10.54
CA ASN A 432 -16.60 5.66 11.17
C ASN A 432 -17.55 6.65 11.86
N PRO A 433 -17.80 6.49 13.17
CA PRO A 433 -18.61 7.43 13.95
C PRO A 433 -17.87 8.72 14.31
N GLU A 434 -16.61 8.88 13.89
CA GLU A 434 -15.77 10.02 14.26
C GLU A 434 -15.86 11.17 13.24
N LYS A 435 -15.32 12.33 13.64
CA LYS A 435 -15.26 13.55 12.81
C LYS A 435 -14.02 13.63 11.91
N SER A 436 -13.15 12.63 11.97
CA SER A 436 -11.96 12.53 11.10
C SER A 436 -12.14 11.38 10.13
N ILE A 437 -11.71 11.58 8.88
CA ILE A 437 -11.61 10.50 7.90
C ILE A 437 -10.74 9.36 8.44
N GLN A 438 -11.10 8.12 8.15
CA GLN A 438 -10.27 6.94 8.34
C GLN A 438 -9.86 6.39 6.98
N VAL A 439 -8.80 5.59 6.95
CA VAL A 439 -8.39 4.85 5.76
C VAL A 439 -8.03 3.45 6.21
N TYR A 440 -8.44 2.43 5.47
CA TYR A 440 -8.11 1.04 5.76
C TYR A 440 -7.36 0.42 4.59
N HIS A 441 -6.37 -0.39 4.93
CA HIS A 441 -5.55 -1.14 4.00
C HIS A 441 -5.59 -2.63 4.38
N LEU A 442 -5.71 -3.50 3.38
CA LEU A 442 -5.65 -4.95 3.56
C LEU A 442 -4.48 -5.52 2.77
N ASP A 443 -3.50 -6.06 3.49
CA ASP A 443 -2.37 -6.76 2.86
C ASP A 443 -2.86 -8.03 2.15
N GLY A 444 -2.11 -8.46 1.13
CA GLY A 444 -2.36 -9.74 0.45
C GLY A 444 -3.56 -9.76 -0.51
N TYR A 445 -4.39 -8.71 -0.51
CA TYR A 445 -5.64 -8.68 -1.27
C TYR A 445 -5.82 -7.39 -2.05
N SER A 446 -6.62 -7.50 -3.10
CA SER A 446 -7.38 -6.37 -3.62
C SER A 446 -8.87 -6.70 -3.48
N PHE A 447 -9.67 -5.66 -3.29
CA PHE A 447 -11.10 -5.74 -3.02
C PHE A 447 -11.87 -4.76 -3.90
N PHE A 448 -13.19 -4.90 -3.91
CA PHE A 448 -14.13 -4.06 -4.64
C PHE A 448 -14.84 -3.11 -3.65
N PRO A 449 -14.52 -1.81 -3.62
CA PRO A 449 -15.26 -0.83 -2.80
C PRO A 449 -16.67 -0.64 -3.37
N ALA A 450 -17.64 -1.40 -2.85
CA ALA A 450 -18.96 -1.47 -3.43
C ALA A 450 -19.81 -0.23 -3.10
N GLY A 451 -19.67 0.35 -1.90
CA GLY A 451 -20.52 1.47 -1.50
C GLY A 451 -19.90 2.36 -0.42
N MET A 452 -20.32 3.63 -0.40
CA MET A 452 -20.03 4.60 0.66
C MET A 452 -21.25 5.47 0.91
N GLY A 453 -21.56 5.74 2.17
CA GLY A 453 -22.70 6.57 2.54
C GLY A 453 -22.56 7.20 3.92
N PRO A 454 -23.27 8.31 4.17
CA PRO A 454 -23.32 8.92 5.50
C PRO A 454 -24.11 8.04 6.47
N GLY A 455 -23.88 8.25 7.77
CA GLY A 455 -24.58 7.57 8.86
C GLY A 455 -24.04 6.16 9.11
N LYS A 456 -24.90 5.31 9.67
CA LYS A 456 -24.62 3.89 9.93
C LYS A 456 -25.06 3.04 8.74
N TRP A 457 -24.34 1.97 8.49
CA TRP A 457 -24.70 1.04 7.45
C TRP A 457 -25.88 0.18 7.90
N THR A 458 -26.76 -0.13 6.96
CA THR A 458 -27.84 -1.12 7.13
C THR A 458 -27.86 -2.05 5.93
N PRO A 459 -28.45 -3.25 6.02
CA PRO A 459 -28.58 -4.15 4.86
C PRO A 459 -29.19 -3.49 3.62
N GLU A 460 -30.10 -2.52 3.78
CA GLU A 460 -30.72 -1.76 2.69
C GLU A 460 -29.72 -0.89 1.92
N SER A 461 -28.60 -0.54 2.54
CA SER A 461 -27.51 0.24 1.93
C SER A 461 -26.92 -0.46 0.71
N ARG A 462 -27.05 -1.79 0.59
CA ARG A 462 -26.63 -2.55 -0.60
C ARG A 462 -27.34 -2.12 -1.89
N LYS A 463 -28.52 -1.50 -1.80
CA LYS A 463 -29.23 -0.91 -2.95
C LYS A 463 -28.44 0.22 -3.62
N THR A 464 -27.48 0.80 -2.92
CA THR A 464 -26.63 1.90 -3.40
C THR A 464 -25.27 1.43 -3.92
N TYR A 465 -25.01 0.12 -3.90
CA TYR A 465 -23.71 -0.41 -4.29
C TYR A 465 -23.48 -0.29 -5.78
N ASN A 466 -22.24 0.05 -6.15
CA ASN A 466 -21.72 -0.22 -7.45
C ASN A 466 -21.27 -1.68 -7.52
N ASN A 467 -22.12 -2.52 -8.12
CA ASN A 467 -21.92 -3.95 -8.31
C ASN A 467 -21.41 -4.32 -9.71
N LEU A 468 -21.02 -3.32 -10.50
CA LEU A 468 -20.61 -3.50 -11.89
C LEU A 468 -19.13 -3.18 -12.12
N ASP A 469 -18.73 -1.94 -11.81
CA ASP A 469 -17.47 -1.38 -12.30
C ASP A 469 -16.75 -0.51 -11.25
N THR A 470 -16.87 -0.87 -9.97
CA THR A 470 -15.99 -0.26 -8.95
C THR A 470 -14.54 -0.67 -9.22
N VAL A 471 -13.62 0.27 -9.01
CA VAL A 471 -12.19 0.04 -9.25
C VAL A 471 -11.66 -0.90 -8.17
N SER A 472 -11.05 -2.01 -8.58
CA SER A 472 -10.40 -2.95 -7.65
C SER A 472 -9.15 -2.32 -7.03
N ARG A 473 -9.02 -2.39 -5.72
CA ARG A 473 -8.07 -1.58 -4.93
C ARG A 473 -7.65 -2.30 -3.65
N HIS A 474 -6.66 -1.78 -2.93
CA HIS A 474 -6.19 -2.37 -1.65
C HIS A 474 -6.24 -1.39 -0.48
N THR A 475 -6.58 -0.12 -0.74
CA THR A 475 -6.78 0.90 0.30
C THR A 475 -8.08 1.67 0.07
N VAL A 476 -8.88 1.84 1.12
CA VAL A 476 -10.17 2.53 1.06
C VAL A 476 -10.37 3.51 2.20
N GLN A 477 -10.86 4.70 1.88
CA GLN A 477 -11.22 5.72 2.87
C GLN A 477 -12.64 5.52 3.43
N VAL A 478 -12.85 5.95 4.67
CA VAL A 478 -14.15 6.01 5.35
C VAL A 478 -14.32 7.44 5.88
N TYR A 479 -15.21 8.21 5.26
CA TYR A 479 -15.43 9.60 5.63
C TYR A 479 -15.99 9.75 7.06
N GLN A 480 -15.94 10.96 7.59
CA GLN A 480 -16.50 11.27 8.90
C GLN A 480 -18.00 10.93 8.98
N ASN A 481 -18.46 10.39 10.11
CA ASN A 481 -19.85 9.97 10.36
C ASN A 481 -20.46 9.18 9.19
N SER A 482 -19.70 8.25 8.62
CA SER A 482 -20.04 7.54 7.40
C SER A 482 -19.61 6.07 7.47
N TRP A 483 -20.05 5.29 6.50
CA TRP A 483 -19.66 3.90 6.30
C TRP A 483 -19.05 3.69 4.91
N THR A 484 -18.32 2.58 4.76
CA THR A 484 -17.76 2.11 3.49
C THR A 484 -17.79 0.60 3.48
N ALA A 485 -18.30 0.01 2.40
CA ALA A 485 -18.36 -1.43 2.23
C ALA A 485 -17.42 -1.90 1.11
N ILE A 486 -16.67 -2.95 1.38
CA ILE A 486 -15.82 -3.64 0.40
C ILE A 486 -16.30 -5.08 0.22
N LEU A 487 -16.14 -5.61 -0.98
CA LEU A 487 -16.39 -7.01 -1.33
C LEU A 487 -15.10 -7.66 -1.80
N LEU A 488 -14.84 -8.89 -1.37
CA LEU A 488 -13.64 -9.64 -1.75
C LEU A 488 -13.83 -11.15 -1.55
N THR A 489 -12.97 -11.91 -2.22
CA THR A 489 -12.82 -13.34 -1.99
C THR A 489 -11.58 -13.59 -1.13
N PHE A 490 -11.67 -14.39 -0.08
CA PHE A 490 -10.50 -14.84 0.67
C PHE A 490 -9.78 -16.01 -0.03
N ASP A 491 -9.21 -15.77 -1.20
CA ASP A 491 -8.57 -16.77 -2.07
C ASP A 491 -7.04 -16.87 -1.95
N ASN A 492 -6.42 -16.04 -1.10
CA ASN A 492 -5.00 -16.06 -0.80
C ASN A 492 -4.72 -16.59 0.62
N ALA A 493 -4.38 -17.88 0.75
CA ALA A 493 -4.12 -18.47 2.07
C ALA A 493 -2.88 -17.85 2.73
N GLY A 494 -2.98 -17.56 4.02
CA GLY A 494 -1.96 -16.84 4.78
C GLY A 494 -2.50 -16.10 6.00
N MET A 495 -1.65 -15.27 6.60
CA MET A 495 -2.01 -14.33 7.67
C MET A 495 -1.82 -12.92 7.13
N TRP A 496 -2.88 -12.11 7.11
CA TRP A 496 -2.90 -10.83 6.41
C TRP A 496 -3.34 -9.69 7.30
N ASN A 497 -2.62 -8.57 7.31
CA ASN A 497 -2.95 -7.45 8.17
C ASN A 497 -4.05 -6.57 7.53
N LEU A 498 -5.10 -6.29 8.31
CA LEU A 498 -6.07 -5.24 8.03
C LEU A 498 -5.81 -4.10 9.00
N ARG A 499 -5.39 -2.94 8.50
CA ARG A 499 -4.96 -1.82 9.35
C ARG A 499 -5.55 -0.49 8.94
N SER A 500 -5.59 0.42 9.91
CA SER A 500 -5.68 1.84 9.63
C SER A 500 -4.46 2.31 8.82
N GLY A 501 -4.70 3.09 7.77
CA GLY A 501 -3.68 3.86 7.08
C GLY A 501 -3.15 5.04 7.91
N SER A 502 -3.91 5.46 8.94
CA SER A 502 -3.42 6.42 9.95
C SER A 502 -2.42 5.71 10.86
N TRP A 503 -1.14 5.94 10.64
CA TRP A 503 -0.07 5.14 11.23
C TRP A 503 0.01 5.27 12.76
N ASP A 504 -0.32 6.44 13.31
CA ASP A 504 -0.47 6.66 14.74
C ASP A 504 -1.58 5.79 15.37
N ARG A 505 -2.69 5.61 14.65
CA ARG A 505 -3.78 4.74 15.08
C ARG A 505 -3.45 3.27 14.91
N ASN A 506 -2.76 2.89 13.82
CA ASN A 506 -2.22 1.55 13.64
C ASN A 506 -1.30 1.17 14.81
N TYR A 507 -0.32 2.03 15.13
CA TYR A 507 0.61 1.88 16.25
C TYR A 507 -0.13 1.69 17.58
N LEU A 508 -1.20 2.46 17.80
CA LEU A 508 -2.04 2.39 18.99
C LEU A 508 -3.15 1.31 18.93
N GLY A 509 -3.09 0.38 17.97
CA GLY A 509 -3.86 -0.86 17.96
C GLY A 509 -5.07 -0.91 17.00
N GLN A 510 -5.27 0.08 16.13
CA GLN A 510 -6.35 0.08 15.13
C GLN A 510 -6.02 -0.82 13.92
N GLN A 511 -5.88 -2.11 14.19
CA GLN A 511 -5.59 -3.13 13.21
C GLN A 511 -6.09 -4.49 13.70
N LEU A 512 -6.08 -5.46 12.80
CA LEU A 512 -6.26 -6.87 13.10
C LEU A 512 -5.54 -7.69 12.03
N TYR A 513 -5.40 -8.98 12.27
CA TYR A 513 -4.96 -9.92 11.24
C TYR A 513 -6.09 -10.85 10.84
N ILE A 514 -6.14 -11.21 9.58
CA ILE A 514 -7.08 -12.17 9.02
C ILE A 514 -6.28 -13.42 8.69
N SER A 515 -6.60 -14.52 9.38
CA SER A 515 -6.06 -15.85 9.10
C SER A 515 -6.96 -16.54 8.09
N VAL A 516 -6.39 -16.91 6.96
CA VAL A 516 -7.03 -17.64 5.87
C VAL A 516 -6.30 -18.96 5.71
N VAL A 517 -6.85 -20.02 6.28
CA VAL A 517 -6.23 -21.36 6.22
C VAL A 517 -6.90 -22.18 5.13
N SER A 518 -6.12 -22.71 4.20
CA SER A 518 -6.63 -23.68 3.22
C SER A 518 -6.85 -25.04 3.92
N PRO A 519 -8.06 -25.64 3.83
CA PRO A 519 -8.33 -26.98 4.36
C PRO A 519 -7.41 -28.06 3.77
N ALA A 520 -6.91 -27.85 2.54
CA ALA A 520 -6.04 -28.79 1.86
C ALA A 520 -4.60 -28.79 2.40
N ARG A 521 -4.17 -27.73 3.09
CA ARG A 521 -2.79 -27.52 3.58
C ARG A 521 -1.75 -27.92 2.52
N SER A 522 -1.85 -27.28 1.35
CA SER A 522 -1.15 -27.64 0.13
C SER A 522 -0.28 -26.50 -0.41
N LEU A 523 0.85 -26.88 -1.00
CA LEU A 523 1.75 -26.01 -1.77
C LEU A 523 1.05 -25.34 -2.96
N ARG A 524 -0.12 -25.84 -3.38
CA ARG A 524 -0.96 -25.14 -4.35
C ARG A 524 -1.50 -23.83 -3.80
N ASP A 525 -1.89 -23.80 -2.53
CA ASP A 525 -2.63 -22.70 -1.91
C ASP A 525 -1.73 -21.78 -1.06
N GLU A 526 -0.67 -22.29 -0.45
CA GLU A 526 0.29 -21.50 0.34
C GLU A 526 1.70 -22.13 0.30
N TYR A 527 2.77 -21.33 0.32
CA TYR A 527 4.13 -21.84 0.41
C TYR A 527 4.52 -22.23 1.84
N ASN A 528 5.42 -23.21 1.95
CA ASN A 528 6.09 -23.48 3.22
C ASN A 528 6.88 -22.25 3.68
N MET A 529 7.04 -22.13 4.99
CA MET A 529 8.01 -21.20 5.55
C MET A 529 9.41 -21.53 4.99
N PRO A 530 10.13 -20.57 4.38
CA PRO A 530 11.49 -20.79 3.91
C PRO A 530 12.39 -21.30 5.05
N GLU A 531 13.29 -22.25 4.75
CA GLU A 531 14.15 -22.86 5.77
C GLU A 531 15.06 -21.83 6.46
N ILE A 532 15.49 -20.81 5.70
CA ILE A 532 16.33 -19.71 6.18
C ILE A 532 15.56 -18.67 6.98
N SER A 533 14.23 -18.78 7.10
CA SER A 533 13.40 -17.78 7.77
C SER A 533 13.77 -17.62 9.24
N MET A 534 13.88 -16.34 9.65
CA MET A 534 14.13 -15.97 11.03
C MET A 534 13.03 -16.51 11.95
N ARG A 535 13.43 -17.01 13.12
CA ARG A 535 12.54 -17.47 14.20
C ARG A 535 12.77 -16.63 15.44
N CYS A 536 11.70 -16.23 16.10
CA CYS A 536 11.71 -15.39 17.28
C CYS A 536 10.58 -15.78 18.24
N GLY A 537 10.66 -15.32 19.48
CA GLY A 537 9.69 -15.67 20.52
C GLY A 537 9.64 -17.18 20.80
N LYS A 538 8.44 -17.71 20.97
CA LYS A 538 8.19 -19.09 21.43
C LYS A 538 8.52 -20.18 20.42
N VAL A 539 8.80 -19.84 19.15
CA VAL A 539 9.13 -20.83 18.11
C VAL A 539 10.62 -21.09 17.93
N VAL A 540 11.47 -20.38 18.67
CA VAL A 540 12.92 -20.59 18.65
C VAL A 540 13.24 -22.00 19.16
N GLY A 541 14.04 -22.75 18.40
CA GLY A 541 14.45 -24.11 18.76
C GLY A 541 13.41 -25.21 18.50
N LEU A 542 12.18 -24.87 18.10
CA LEU A 542 11.18 -25.88 17.72
C LEU A 542 11.55 -26.55 16.38
N PRO A 543 11.23 -27.84 16.20
CA PRO A 543 11.39 -28.50 14.90
C PRO A 543 10.48 -27.86 13.84
N MET A 544 10.90 -27.88 12.58
CA MET A 544 10.05 -27.41 11.50
C MET A 544 8.76 -28.24 11.41
N PRO A 545 7.59 -27.61 11.30
CA PRO A 545 6.36 -28.30 11.01
C PRO A 545 6.45 -29.08 9.69
N PRO A 546 5.63 -30.14 9.51
CA PRO A 546 5.57 -30.85 8.26
C PRO A 546 5.28 -29.90 7.09
N SER A 547 6.03 -30.11 6.01
CA SER A 547 5.80 -29.43 4.73
C SER A 547 4.38 -29.65 4.25
N TYR A 548 3.82 -28.65 3.60
CA TYR A 548 2.52 -28.75 2.94
C TYR A 548 2.54 -29.77 1.80
N SER A 549 1.38 -30.38 1.54
CA SER A 549 1.21 -31.37 0.49
C SER A 549 1.48 -30.75 -0.89
N PRO A 550 2.11 -31.46 -1.85
CA PRO A 550 2.27 -30.94 -3.21
C PRO A 550 0.97 -30.92 -4.04
N VAL A 551 -0.12 -31.52 -3.54
CA VAL A 551 -1.36 -31.84 -4.28
C VAL A 551 -2.48 -30.82 -4.07
#